data_AF-A0A946VME5-F1
#
_entry.id   AF-A0A946VME5-F1
#
_cell.length_a   1.000
_cell.length_b   1.000
_cell.length_c   1.000
_cell.angle_alpha   90.00
_cell.angle_beta   90.00
_cell.angle_gamma   90.00
#
_symmetry.space_group_name_H-M   'P 1'
#
loop_
_entity.id
_entity.type
_entity.pdbx_description
1 polymer ?
#
loop_
_entity_poly.entity_id
_entity_poly.type
_entity_poly.pdbx_seq_one_letter_code
_entity_poly.pdbx_strand_id
1 'polypeptide(L)'
;MDIAESKSLARIYDLRQYALSKRVTFLFGELGKEDREEVGVQIPIGIVYRLHFLGRAYNFSAVKLIEPQGKSYLGYQTCQQLIVELEQLRSLIKDPVIEHYTRKLINFLIANRADQDQGLMVKSL
;
A
#
# COMPACT_ATOMS: atom_id res chain seq x y z
N MET A 1 -26.00 16.13 -13.04
CA MET A 1 -25.18 14.95 -12.68
C MET A 1 -26.14 13.81 -12.44
N ASP A 2 -26.12 12.82 -13.33
CA ASP A 2 -27.16 11.79 -13.42
C ASP A 2 -27.07 10.79 -12.24
N ILE A 3 -28.23 10.38 -11.71
CA ILE A 3 -28.33 9.41 -10.61
C ILE A 3 -27.71 8.05 -11.00
N ALA A 4 -27.65 7.76 -12.31
CA ALA A 4 -27.00 6.58 -12.87
C ALA A 4 -25.47 6.59 -12.73
N GLU A 5 -24.81 7.75 -12.90
CA GLU A 5 -23.35 7.88 -12.74
C GLU A 5 -22.92 7.73 -11.28
N SER A 6 -23.72 8.23 -10.34
CA SER A 6 -23.47 8.09 -8.90
C SER A 6 -23.51 6.63 -8.43
N LYS A 7 -24.46 5.83 -8.95
CA LYS A 7 -24.54 4.38 -8.66
C LYS A 7 -23.40 3.59 -9.29
N SER A 8 -22.90 4.03 -10.44
CA SER A 8 -21.73 3.46 -11.12
C SER A 8 -20.44 3.68 -10.31
N LEU A 9 -20.19 4.91 -9.85
CA LEU A 9 -19.01 5.24 -9.05
C LEU A 9 -19.02 4.53 -7.69
N ALA A 10 -20.18 4.43 -7.03
CA ALA A 10 -20.31 3.71 -5.77
C ALA A 10 -19.92 2.22 -5.86
N ARG A 11 -20.06 1.59 -7.04
CA ARG A 11 -19.61 0.21 -7.27
C ARG A 11 -18.08 0.06 -7.35
N ILE A 12 -17.36 1.10 -7.78
CA ILE A 12 -15.89 1.09 -7.90
C ILE A 12 -15.21 1.15 -6.51
N TYR A 13 -15.92 1.67 -5.51
CA TYR A 13 -15.45 1.78 -4.12
C TYR A 13 -15.93 0.65 -3.21
N ASP A 14 -16.47 -0.44 -3.75
CA ASP A 14 -16.88 -1.59 -2.95
C ASP A 14 -15.69 -2.51 -2.63
N LEU A 15 -15.32 -2.58 -1.34
CA LEU A 15 -14.29 -3.48 -0.83
C LEU A 15 -14.53 -4.95 -1.23
N ARG A 16 -15.78 -5.35 -1.49
CA ARG A 16 -16.15 -6.71 -1.88
C ARG A 16 -15.58 -7.11 -3.24
N GLN A 17 -15.41 -6.18 -4.18
CA GLN A 17 -14.80 -6.49 -5.49
C GLN A 17 -13.31 -6.81 -5.36
N TYR A 18 -12.63 -6.17 -4.41
CA TYR A 18 -11.21 -6.40 -4.17
C TYR A 18 -10.92 -7.71 -3.42
N ALA A 19 -11.91 -8.31 -2.76
CA ALA A 19 -11.76 -9.53 -1.97
C ALA A 19 -11.29 -10.74 -2.79
N LEU A 20 -11.62 -10.79 -4.08
CA LEU A 20 -11.27 -11.87 -5.01
C LEU A 20 -9.97 -11.63 -5.79
N SER A 21 -9.37 -10.44 -5.64
CA SER A 21 -8.18 -10.08 -6.42
C SER A 21 -6.90 -10.67 -5.81
N LYS A 22 -5.90 -10.91 -6.67
CA LYS A 22 -4.54 -11.25 -6.22
C LYS A 22 -4.07 -10.22 -5.19
N ARG A 23 -3.26 -10.65 -4.23
CA ARG A 23 -2.77 -9.81 -3.14
C ARG A 23 -1.28 -9.62 -3.24
N VAL A 24 -0.86 -8.42 -2.87
CA VAL A 24 0.53 -8.06 -2.62
C VAL A 24 0.72 -8.10 -1.11
N THR A 25 1.79 -8.76 -0.69
CA THR A 25 2.15 -8.92 0.71
C THR A 25 3.28 -7.96 1.05
N PHE A 26 3.12 -7.25 2.17
CA PHE A 26 4.04 -6.30 2.74
C PHE A 26 4.60 -6.88 4.03
N LEU A 27 5.92 -7.03 4.11
CA LEU A 27 6.61 -7.82 5.13
C LEU A 27 7.81 -7.02 5.62
N PHE A 28 8.07 -6.97 6.92
CA PHE A 28 9.33 -6.45 7.43
C PHE A 28 10.34 -7.57 7.53
N GLY A 29 11.56 -7.30 7.09
CA GLY A 29 12.65 -8.26 7.19
C GLY A 29 13.98 -7.65 6.78
N GLU A 30 15.03 -8.43 7.02
CA GLU A 30 16.35 -8.14 6.48
C GLU A 30 16.41 -8.60 5.02
N LEU A 31 17.17 -7.88 4.20
CA LEU A 31 17.40 -8.27 2.81
C LEU A 31 18.05 -9.67 2.75
N GLY A 32 17.35 -10.63 2.13
CA GLY A 32 17.84 -12.00 1.93
C GLY A 32 17.47 -13.02 3.01
N LYS A 33 16.67 -12.65 4.03
CA LYS A 33 16.14 -13.58 5.04
C LYS A 33 14.61 -13.69 4.93
N GLU A 34 14.14 -14.50 3.98
CA GLU A 34 12.74 -14.53 3.53
C GLU A 34 11.87 -15.62 4.21
N ASP A 35 12.45 -16.43 5.10
CA ASP A 35 11.89 -17.71 5.54
C ASP A 35 11.29 -17.72 6.96
N ARG A 36 11.07 -16.55 7.59
CA ARG A 36 10.38 -16.52 8.89
C ARG A 36 8.87 -16.54 8.67
N GLU A 37 8.12 -17.07 9.64
CA GLU A 37 6.65 -16.97 9.66
C GLU A 37 6.25 -15.49 9.73
N GLU A 38 6.13 -14.86 8.56
CA GLU A 38 6.06 -13.41 8.48
C GLU A 38 4.61 -12.92 8.64
N VAL A 39 4.35 -12.29 9.78
CA VAL A 39 3.14 -11.50 10.02
C VAL A 39 3.19 -10.25 9.13
N GLY A 40 2.64 -10.35 7.92
CA GLY A 40 2.59 -9.25 6.96
C GLY A 40 1.21 -8.64 6.75
N VAL A 41 1.17 -7.47 6.09
CA VAL A 41 -0.07 -6.88 5.59
C VAL A 41 -0.29 -7.30 4.15
N GLN A 42 -1.44 -7.89 3.88
CA GLN A 42 -1.89 -8.15 2.52
C GLN A 42 -2.83 -7.04 2.02
N ILE A 43 -2.57 -6.56 0.80
CA ILE A 43 -3.36 -5.55 0.09
C ILE A 43 -3.71 -6.08 -1.31
N PRO A 44 -4.96 -5.93 -1.77
CA PRO A 44 -5.36 -6.20 -3.14
C PRO A 44 -4.45 -5.54 -4.19
N ILE A 45 -4.04 -6.29 -5.21
CA ILE A 45 -3.12 -5.80 -6.27
C ILE A 45 -3.68 -4.56 -6.98
N GLY A 46 -4.99 -4.52 -7.21
CA GLY A 46 -5.65 -3.37 -7.83
C GLY A 46 -5.51 -2.10 -6.98
N ILE A 47 -5.47 -2.22 -5.65
CA ILE A 47 -5.22 -1.09 -4.76
C ILE A 47 -3.75 -0.70 -4.79
N VAL A 48 -2.84 -1.66 -4.85
CA VAL A 48 -1.40 -1.36 -4.97
C VAL A 48 -1.09 -0.63 -6.28
N TYR A 49 -1.70 -1.02 -7.41
CA TYR A 49 -1.64 -0.26 -8.66
C TYR A 49 -2.10 1.19 -8.48
N ARG A 50 -3.22 1.39 -7.78
CA ARG A 50 -3.75 2.73 -7.53
C ARG A 50 -2.78 3.56 -6.69
N LEU A 51 -2.21 2.98 -5.63
CA LEU A 51 -1.18 3.64 -4.82
C LEU A 51 0.05 4.00 -5.67
N HIS A 52 0.56 3.08 -6.48
CA HIS A 52 1.69 3.32 -7.37
C HIS A 52 1.44 4.52 -8.29
N PHE A 53 0.30 4.54 -8.99
CA PHE A 53 -0.04 5.62 -9.92
C PHE A 53 -0.36 6.94 -9.22
N LEU A 54 -1.03 6.91 -8.05
CA LEU A 54 -1.22 8.11 -7.23
C LEU A 54 0.13 8.67 -6.79
N GLY A 55 1.06 7.81 -6.35
CA GLY A 55 2.41 8.23 -6.00
C GLY A 55 3.11 8.96 -7.14
N ARG A 56 2.97 8.45 -8.37
CA ARG A 56 3.50 9.12 -9.57
C ARG A 56 2.78 10.44 -9.87
N ALA A 57 1.45 10.48 -9.79
CA ALA A 57 0.67 11.67 -10.12
C ALA A 57 0.94 12.85 -9.17
N TYR A 58 1.16 12.58 -7.89
CA TYR A 58 1.45 13.59 -6.87
C TYR A 58 2.95 13.76 -6.56
N ASN A 59 3.83 13.14 -7.35
CA ASN A 59 5.29 13.16 -7.17
C ASN A 59 5.78 12.67 -5.78
N PHE A 60 5.07 11.73 -5.17
CA PHE A 60 5.49 11.07 -3.94
C PHE A 60 6.62 10.09 -4.23
N SER A 61 7.77 10.28 -3.58
CA SER A 61 9.01 9.60 -3.92
C SER A 61 9.03 8.15 -3.45
N ALA A 62 8.46 7.85 -2.29
CA ALA A 62 8.41 6.53 -1.71
C ALA A 62 7.13 5.76 -2.10
N VAL A 63 5.97 6.43 -2.15
CA VAL A 63 4.70 5.76 -2.53
C VAL A 63 4.77 5.15 -3.93
N LYS A 64 5.41 5.83 -4.89
CA LYS A 64 5.58 5.31 -6.26
C LYS A 64 6.47 4.07 -6.36
N LEU A 65 7.28 3.78 -5.33
CA LEU A 65 8.17 2.61 -5.29
C LEU A 65 7.43 1.35 -4.82
N ILE A 66 6.19 1.48 -4.35
CA ILE A 66 5.35 0.32 -4.09
C ILE A 66 4.94 -0.26 -5.44
N GLU A 67 5.65 -1.29 -5.88
CA GLU A 67 5.35 -1.97 -7.13
C GLU A 67 4.31 -3.07 -6.92
N PRO A 68 3.28 -3.15 -7.78
CA PRO A 68 2.23 -4.15 -7.68
C PRO A 68 2.66 -5.53 -8.18
N GLN A 69 3.80 -5.62 -8.87
CA GLN A 69 4.31 -6.86 -9.46
C GLN A 69 5.74 -7.11 -9.01
N GLY A 70 6.08 -8.39 -8.91
CA GLY A 70 7.44 -8.83 -8.61
C GLY A 70 7.76 -8.70 -7.13
N LYS A 71 9.05 -8.43 -6.87
CA LYS A 71 9.60 -8.33 -5.53
C LYS A 71 10.48 -7.09 -5.42
N SER A 72 10.19 -6.24 -4.44
CA SER A 72 11.00 -5.07 -4.14
C SER A 72 11.29 -4.97 -2.64
N TYR A 73 12.36 -4.21 -2.33
CA TYR A 73 12.79 -3.95 -0.96
C TYR A 73 12.94 -2.44 -0.79
N LEU A 74 12.29 -1.89 0.24
CA LEU A 74 12.42 -0.49 0.64
C LEU A 74 13.17 -0.43 1.96
N GLY A 75 14.34 0.19 1.98
CA GLY A 75 15.12 0.35 3.21
C GLY A 75 14.42 1.22 4.26
N TYR A 76 14.95 1.23 5.48
CA TYR A 76 14.37 1.94 6.62
C TYR A 76 14.00 3.41 6.32
N GLN A 77 14.92 4.19 5.75
CA GLN A 77 14.68 5.61 5.43
C GLN A 77 13.51 5.79 4.45
N THR A 78 13.45 4.94 3.41
CA THR A 78 12.34 4.93 2.45
C THR A 78 11.03 4.57 3.13
N CYS A 79 11.04 3.67 4.12
CA CYS A 79 9.86 3.35 4.92
C CYS A 79 9.38 4.54 5.76
N GLN A 80 10.31 5.32 6.32
CA GLN A 80 9.95 6.56 7.05
C GLN A 80 9.29 7.58 6.13
N GLN A 81 9.88 7.80 4.95
CA GLN A 81 9.32 8.65 3.90
C GLN A 81 7.93 8.15 3.47
N LEU A 82 7.79 6.83 3.31
CA LEU A 82 6.53 6.21 2.91
C LEU A 82 5.40 6.47 3.90
N ILE A 83 5.65 6.40 5.21
CA ILE A 83 4.64 6.73 6.24
C ILE A 83 4.13 8.16 6.04
N VAL A 84 5.05 9.12 5.89
CA VAL A 84 4.71 10.54 5.73
C VAL A 84 3.88 10.77 4.46
N GLU A 85 4.31 10.21 3.34
CA GLU A 85 3.63 10.38 2.05
C GLU A 85 2.27 9.67 2.01
N LEU A 86 2.10 8.53 2.70
CA LEU A 86 0.79 7.88 2.83
C LEU A 86 -0.19 8.72 3.67
N GLU A 87 0.27 9.38 4.73
CA GLU A 87 -0.58 10.30 5.50
C GLU A 87 -0.98 11.54 4.66
N GLN A 88 -0.04 12.09 3.89
CA GLN A 88 -0.35 13.15 2.93
C GLN A 88 -1.37 12.70 1.89
N LEU A 89 -1.19 11.50 1.32
CA LEU A 89 -2.13 10.93 0.35
C LEU A 89 -3.54 10.79 0.93
N ARG A 90 -3.69 10.33 2.18
CA ARG A 90 -4.99 10.25 2.88
C ARG A 90 -5.65 11.61 3.07
N SER A 91 -4.85 12.65 3.29
CA SER A 91 -5.38 14.02 3.43
C SER A 91 -5.92 14.56 2.09
N LEU A 92 -5.28 14.21 0.98
CA LEU A 92 -5.59 14.69 -0.37
C LEU A 92 -6.73 13.90 -1.04
N ILE A 93 -6.71 12.57 -0.91
CA ILE A 93 -7.64 11.68 -1.61
C ILE A 93 -8.77 11.25 -0.66
N LYS A 94 -10.00 11.69 -0.96
CA LYS A 94 -11.22 11.32 -0.21
C LYS A 94 -11.84 10.03 -0.74
N ASP A 95 -11.05 8.97 -0.81
CA ASP A 95 -11.49 7.64 -1.21
C ASP A 95 -11.45 6.69 0.00
N PRO A 96 -12.61 6.10 0.41
CA PRO A 96 -12.68 5.24 1.59
C PRO A 96 -11.88 3.94 1.46
N VAL A 97 -11.72 3.41 0.25
CA VAL A 97 -10.95 2.19 -0.03
C VAL A 97 -9.45 2.49 0.09
N ILE A 98 -8.99 3.58 -0.52
CA ILE A 98 -7.59 4.01 -0.39
C ILE A 98 -7.30 4.34 1.08
N GLU A 99 -8.18 5.04 1.77
CA GLU A 99 -8.02 5.35 3.19
C GLU A 99 -7.91 4.08 4.04
N HIS A 100 -8.77 3.08 3.81
CA HIS A 100 -8.73 1.81 4.54
C HIS A 100 -7.37 1.11 4.41
N TYR A 101 -6.87 0.95 3.18
CA TYR A 101 -5.64 0.21 2.94
C TYR A 101 -4.37 1.00 3.30
N THR A 102 -4.36 2.31 3.08
CA THR A 102 -3.25 3.18 3.52
C THR A 102 -3.16 3.21 5.04
N ARG A 103 -4.27 3.31 5.77
CA ARG A 103 -4.28 3.22 7.24
C ARG A 103 -3.74 1.87 7.73
N LYS A 104 -4.15 0.76 7.10
CA LYS A 104 -3.64 -0.57 7.44
C LYS A 104 -2.12 -0.66 7.23
N LEU A 105 -1.63 -0.13 6.12
CA LEU A 105 -0.19 -0.11 5.81
C LEU A 105 0.60 0.79 6.76
N ILE A 106 0.12 2.01 7.03
CA ILE A 106 0.74 2.94 7.98
C ILE A 106 0.87 2.31 9.36
N ASN A 107 -0.20 1.72 9.89
CA ASN A 107 -0.18 1.09 11.22
C ASN A 107 0.87 -0.03 11.28
N PHE A 108 0.97 -0.83 10.21
CA PHE A 108 1.99 -1.87 10.10
C PHE A 108 3.42 -1.30 10.04
N LEU A 109 3.65 -0.25 9.25
CA LEU A 109 4.94 0.43 9.17
C LEU A 109 5.36 1.05 10.50
N ILE A 110 4.43 1.65 11.24
CA ILE A 110 4.69 2.25 12.56
C ILE A 110 5.00 1.17 13.60
N ALA A 111 4.24 0.07 13.61
CA ALA A 111 4.45 -1.03 14.55
C ALA A 111 5.83 -1.69 14.42
N ASN A 112 6.43 -1.64 13.23
CA ASN A 112 7.73 -2.24 12.93
C ASN A 112 8.87 -1.20 12.81
N ARG A 113 8.65 0.05 13.22
CA ARG A 113 9.59 1.17 13.09
C ARG A 113 10.87 1.04 13.94
N ALA A 114 10.90 0.13 14.91
CA ALA A 114 11.95 0.07 15.92
C ALA A 114 13.30 -0.45 15.39
N ASP A 115 13.31 -1.16 14.26
CA ASP A 115 14.51 -1.79 13.71
C ASP A 115 15.02 -1.04 12.48
N GLN A 116 16.18 -0.38 12.61
CA GLN A 116 16.81 0.40 11.53
C GLN A 116 17.55 -0.47 10.51
N ASP A 117 17.83 -1.72 10.88
CA ASP A 117 18.54 -2.67 10.02
C ASP A 117 17.57 -3.45 9.10
N GLN A 118 16.26 -3.29 9.34
CA GLN A 118 15.19 -3.89 8.55
C GLN A 118 14.57 -2.92 7.53
N GLY A 119 13.93 -3.50 6.53
CA GLY A 119 13.17 -2.78 5.52
C GLY A 119 11.87 -3.47 5.18
N LEU A 120 11.10 -2.84 4.30
CA LEU A 120 9.84 -3.34 3.81
C LEU A 120 10.07 -4.13 2.52
N MET A 121 9.79 -5.42 2.58
CA MET A 121 9.72 -6.30 1.44
C MET A 121 8.28 -6.31 0.88
N VAL A 122 8.15 -6.06 -0.42
CA VAL A 122 6.88 -6.06 -1.15
C VAL A 122 6.91 -7.22 -2.13
N LYS A 123 5.96 -8.15 -2.05
CA LYS A 123 5.91 -9.38 -2.86
C LYS A 123 4.51 -9.61 -3.43
N SER A 124 4.40 -9.78 -4.74
CA SER A 124 3.18 -10.32 -5.37
C SER A 124 3.33 -11.82 -5.66
N LEU A 125 2.32 -12.63 -5.32
CA LEU A 125 2.22 -14.05 -5.72
C LEU A 125 1.68 -14.22 -7.16
#